data_AF-A0A9X0QZ33-F1
#
_entry.id   AF-A0A9X0QZ33-F1
#
_cell.length_a   1.000
_cell.length_b   1.000
_cell.length_c   1.000
_cell.angle_alpha   90.00
_cell.angle_beta   90.00
_cell.angle_gamma   90.00
#
_symmetry.space_group_name_H-M   'P 1'
#
loop_
_entity.id
_entity.type
_entity.pdbx_description
1 polymer ?
#
loop_
_entity_poly.entity_id
_entity_poly.type
_entity_poly.pdbx_seq_one_letter_code
_entity_poly.pdbx_strand_id
1 'polypeptide(L)'
;MRLAEHDGKTLLRGHGVATPRGTLLSGEISGEGVLKAQVLEGGRGKRGLVRRVTAAEAPAAAAAIRAALGDPAAPLLLEAAVPMAREVYLALRIDGTAQSIELLCAPEGGVEVEQAGALLRGPLEPEAPGALEDAFAILRPGFPPDLAARLARLAVRLARVMRAEDLELLEINPLAVTPDGKLIACDAKAVRDDSALFRHASPALSAALEAAALTPLERRGRDQGFQLVELEGGTVAMITAGAGLGMLMLDLLADAGCPAACFMDNANGGPAETMPERLALAFEIAARPEVKAVMFFTTLASRGLKARVEALAAALRANPPTKPFFAGIAAGHAALRGYSMEQARAALAEVGVAALHDNPHALVNAVAEAVRKG
;
A
#
# COMPACT_ATOMS: atom_id res chain seq x y z
N MET A 1 -0.76 6.47 -3.42
CA MET A 1 -1.43 5.97 -4.64
C MET A 1 -0.39 5.31 -5.53
N ARG A 2 -0.62 4.06 -5.93
CA ARG A 2 0.23 3.35 -6.90
C ARG A 2 -0.25 3.67 -8.31
N LEU A 3 0.68 4.00 -9.21
CA LEU A 3 0.36 4.23 -10.62
C LEU A 3 0.54 2.94 -11.42
N ALA A 4 -0.42 2.64 -12.29
CA ALA A 4 -0.27 1.64 -13.33
C ALA A 4 0.90 2.00 -14.25
N GLU A 5 1.58 1.03 -14.85
CA GLU A 5 2.72 1.27 -15.76
C GLU A 5 2.37 2.27 -16.87
N HIS A 6 1.20 2.14 -17.49
CA HIS A 6 0.72 3.07 -18.52
C HIS A 6 0.66 4.53 -18.03
N ASP A 7 0.14 4.74 -16.81
CA ASP A 7 -0.05 6.06 -16.22
C ASP A 7 1.30 6.62 -15.74
N GLY A 8 2.14 5.77 -15.13
CA GLY A 8 3.52 6.11 -14.77
C GLY A 8 4.34 6.52 -15.99
N LYS A 9 4.20 5.82 -17.12
CA LYS A 9 4.85 6.21 -18.38
C LYS A 9 4.29 7.50 -18.97
N THR A 10 2.99 7.76 -18.81
CA THR A 10 2.39 9.02 -19.23
C THR A 10 2.95 10.20 -18.44
N LEU A 11 3.08 10.03 -17.11
CA LEU A 11 3.75 10.98 -16.23
C LEU A 11 5.20 11.21 -16.68
N LEU A 12 5.98 10.15 -16.88
CA LEU A 12 7.37 10.24 -17.34
C LEU A 12 7.51 10.98 -18.68
N ARG A 13 6.65 10.69 -19.66
CA ARG A 13 6.63 11.40 -20.96
C ARG A 13 6.32 12.89 -20.81
N GLY A 14 5.41 13.25 -19.90
CA GLY A 14 5.10 14.65 -19.57
C GLY A 14 6.33 15.42 -19.09
N HIS A 15 7.26 14.73 -18.43
CA HIS A 15 8.55 15.26 -17.99
C HIS A 15 9.72 15.01 -18.98
N GLY A 16 9.39 14.65 -20.22
CA GLY A 16 10.36 14.46 -21.30
C GLY A 16 11.29 13.25 -21.12
N VAL A 17 10.90 12.25 -20.32
CA VAL A 17 11.59 10.97 -20.21
C VAL A 17 11.09 10.04 -21.32
N ALA A 18 12.02 9.44 -22.08
CA ALA A 18 11.67 8.56 -23.18
C ALA A 18 11.08 7.23 -22.67
N THR A 19 9.91 6.87 -23.19
CA THR A 19 9.27 5.56 -22.98
C THR A 19 8.98 4.93 -24.35
N PRO A 20 8.76 3.61 -24.44
CA PRO A 20 8.20 3.00 -25.65
C PRO A 20 6.88 3.67 -26.04
N ARG A 21 6.58 3.70 -27.34
CA ARG A 21 5.23 4.01 -27.81
C ARG A 21 4.34 2.81 -27.48
N GLY A 22 3.19 3.07 -26.88
CA GLY A 22 2.26 2.02 -26.49
C GLY A 22 0.83 2.51 -26.47
N THR A 23 -0.09 1.57 -26.61
CA THR A 23 -1.53 1.82 -26.59
C THR A 23 -2.18 0.87 -25.58
N LEU A 24 -2.98 1.43 -24.68
CA LEU A 24 -3.86 0.64 -23.84
C LEU A 24 -4.94 0.01 -24.72
N LEU A 25 -5.03 -1.32 -24.72
CA LEU A 25 -5.92 -2.05 -25.63
C LEU A 25 -7.39 -1.88 -25.21
N SER A 26 -8.22 -1.53 -26.18
CA SER A 26 -9.68 -1.50 -26.08
C SER A 26 -10.29 -2.26 -27.25
N GLY A 27 -11.13 -3.27 -26.98
CA GLY A 27 -11.78 -4.05 -28.03
C GLY A 27 -10.85 -5.08 -28.70
N GLU A 28 -10.87 -5.12 -30.04
CA GLU A 28 -10.07 -6.08 -30.82
C GLU A 28 -8.57 -5.86 -30.67
N ILE A 29 -7.82 -6.95 -30.55
CA ILE A 29 -6.39 -6.93 -30.26
C ILE A 29 -5.63 -7.13 -31.57
N SER A 30 -5.05 -6.05 -32.08
CA SER A 30 -4.24 -6.05 -33.30
C SER A 30 -2.90 -5.35 -33.08
N GLY A 31 -1.83 -5.88 -33.67
CA GLY A 31 -0.50 -5.28 -33.65
C GLY A 31 0.56 -6.17 -33.02
N GLU A 32 1.82 -5.82 -33.26
CA GLU A 32 2.98 -6.54 -32.74
C GLU A 32 3.74 -5.70 -31.71
N GLY A 33 4.49 -6.36 -30.83
CA GLY A 33 5.28 -5.68 -29.81
C GLY A 33 5.38 -6.46 -28.52
N VAL A 34 5.36 -5.76 -27.40
CA VAL A 34 5.38 -6.31 -26.04
C VAL A 34 4.02 -6.05 -25.41
N LEU A 35 3.28 -7.12 -25.18
CA LEU A 35 1.99 -7.12 -24.51
C LEU A 35 2.19 -7.26 -22.99
N LYS A 36 1.58 -6.38 -22.21
CA LYS A 36 1.80 -6.26 -20.76
C LYS A 36 0.49 -6.10 -20.01
N ALA A 37 0.26 -6.93 -19.01
CA ALA A 37 -0.82 -6.69 -18.06
C ALA A 37 -0.59 -5.40 -17.26
N GLN A 38 -1.65 -4.62 -17.11
CA GLN A 38 -1.69 -3.47 -16.23
C GLN A 38 -2.23 -3.92 -14.87
N VAL A 39 -1.30 -4.19 -13.95
CA VAL A 39 -1.56 -4.50 -12.55
C VAL A 39 -0.63 -3.64 -11.67
N LEU A 40 -0.99 -3.45 -10.40
CA LEU A 40 -0.21 -2.58 -9.50
C LEU A 40 0.99 -3.29 -8.87
N GLU A 41 0.99 -4.63 -8.85
CA GLU A 41 2.07 -5.44 -8.31
C GLU A 41 3.24 -5.59 -9.30
N GLY A 42 4.45 -5.77 -8.74
CA GLY A 42 5.65 -6.12 -9.49
C GLY A 42 5.67 -7.59 -9.96
N GLY A 43 6.82 -8.02 -10.49
CA GLY A 43 7.06 -9.44 -10.84
C GLY A 43 6.28 -9.97 -12.04
N ARG A 44 5.71 -9.09 -12.87
CA ARG A 44 4.83 -9.45 -14.00
C ARG A 44 5.51 -10.34 -15.04
N GLY A 45 6.81 -10.12 -15.32
CA GLY A 45 7.59 -10.95 -16.23
C GLY A 45 7.67 -12.41 -15.80
N LYS A 46 7.95 -12.66 -14.52
CA LYS A 46 8.04 -14.02 -13.94
C LYS A 46 6.69 -14.74 -13.94
N ARG A 47 5.59 -13.99 -13.86
CA ARG A 47 4.21 -14.51 -13.92
C ARG A 47 3.71 -14.74 -15.35
N GLY A 48 4.53 -14.47 -16.38
CA GLY A 48 4.10 -14.59 -17.78
C GLY A 48 3.12 -13.52 -18.23
N LEU A 49 2.99 -12.42 -17.47
CA LEU A 49 2.08 -11.30 -17.74
C LEU A 49 2.69 -10.24 -18.67
N VAL A 50 3.92 -10.48 -19.13
CA VAL A 50 4.64 -9.68 -20.12
C VAL A 50 5.12 -10.62 -21.22
N ARG A 51 4.73 -10.36 -22.47
CA ARG A 51 5.05 -11.26 -23.59
C ARG A 51 5.30 -10.47 -24.87
N ARG A 52 6.36 -10.84 -25.60
CA ARG A 52 6.56 -10.37 -26.97
C ARG A 52 5.63 -11.15 -27.91
N VAL A 53 4.92 -10.43 -28.78
CA VAL A 53 3.89 -10.98 -29.66
C VAL A 53 4.01 -10.40 -31.07
N THR A 54 3.76 -11.23 -32.08
CA THR A 54 3.40 -10.77 -33.43
C THR A 54 1.92 -10.40 -33.48
N ALA A 55 1.49 -9.73 -34.57
CA ALA A 55 0.08 -9.38 -34.76
C ALA A 55 -0.87 -10.60 -34.75
N ALA A 56 -0.42 -11.74 -35.27
CA ALA A 56 -1.21 -12.97 -35.28
C ALA A 56 -1.33 -13.62 -33.89
N GLU A 57 -0.31 -13.46 -33.03
CA GLU A 57 -0.26 -14.07 -31.70
C GLU A 57 -0.94 -13.23 -30.61
N ALA A 58 -1.08 -11.92 -30.84
CA ALA A 58 -1.54 -10.96 -29.83
C ALA A 58 -2.90 -11.33 -29.20
N PRO A 59 -3.94 -11.78 -29.95
CA PRO A 59 -5.21 -12.19 -29.35
C PRO A 59 -5.09 -13.38 -28.40
N ALA A 60 -4.35 -14.42 -28.81
CA ALA A 60 -4.17 -15.63 -28.00
C ALA A 60 -3.32 -15.35 -26.75
N ALA A 61 -2.28 -14.54 -26.88
CA ALA A 61 -1.45 -14.11 -25.76
C ALA A 61 -2.26 -13.28 -24.73
N ALA A 62 -3.10 -12.37 -25.20
CA ALA A 62 -3.98 -11.58 -24.34
C ALA A 62 -4.97 -12.44 -23.56
N ALA A 63 -5.60 -13.42 -24.22
CA ALA A 63 -6.48 -14.37 -23.56
C ALA A 63 -5.74 -15.18 -22.48
N ALA A 64 -4.52 -15.63 -22.77
CA ALA A 64 -3.70 -16.35 -21.80
C ALA A 64 -3.31 -15.49 -20.58
N ILE A 65 -2.93 -14.22 -20.80
CA ILE A 65 -2.61 -13.28 -19.71
C ILE A 65 -3.84 -13.04 -18.82
N ARG A 66 -5.00 -12.80 -19.42
CA ARG A 66 -6.27 -12.59 -18.70
C ARG A 66 -6.70 -13.82 -17.91
N ALA A 67 -6.56 -15.02 -18.50
CA ALA A 67 -6.82 -16.28 -17.81
C ALA A 67 -5.88 -16.48 -16.60
N ALA A 68 -4.59 -16.15 -16.75
CA ALA A 68 -3.63 -16.22 -15.65
C ALA A 68 -3.92 -15.23 -14.51
N LEU A 69 -4.60 -14.13 -14.79
CA LEU A 69 -5.08 -13.16 -13.79
C LEU A 69 -6.43 -13.54 -13.18
N GLY A 70 -7.17 -14.47 -13.80
CA GLY A 70 -8.57 -14.72 -13.44
C GLY A 70 -9.52 -13.56 -13.78
N ASP A 71 -9.09 -12.60 -14.61
CA ASP A 71 -9.86 -11.42 -14.98
C ASP A 71 -9.93 -11.27 -16.53
N PRO A 72 -11.08 -11.59 -17.15
CA PRO A 72 -11.28 -11.46 -18.59
C PRO A 72 -11.30 -10.00 -19.08
N ALA A 73 -11.49 -9.04 -18.18
CA ALA A 73 -11.51 -7.61 -18.47
C ALA A 73 -10.16 -6.93 -18.17
N ALA A 74 -9.13 -7.69 -17.75
CA ALA A 74 -7.86 -7.11 -17.32
C ALA A 74 -7.29 -6.15 -18.39
N PRO A 75 -6.91 -4.93 -17.99
CA PRO A 75 -6.35 -3.95 -18.91
C PRO A 75 -4.97 -4.41 -19.40
N LEU A 76 -4.75 -4.33 -20.70
CA LEU A 76 -3.51 -4.74 -21.36
C LEU A 76 -2.93 -3.56 -22.13
N LEU A 77 -1.61 -3.41 -22.05
CA LEU A 77 -0.83 -2.42 -22.79
C LEU A 77 -0.02 -3.14 -23.88
N LEU A 78 -0.14 -2.71 -25.13
CA LEU A 78 0.72 -3.18 -26.22
C LEU A 78 1.71 -2.07 -26.58
N GLU A 79 3.00 -2.35 -26.47
CA GLU A 79 4.08 -1.39 -26.74
C GLU A 79 5.03 -1.86 -27.83
N ALA A 80 5.62 -0.91 -28.56
CA ALA A 80 6.69 -1.20 -29.49
C ALA A 80 7.88 -1.86 -28.78
N ALA A 81 8.44 -2.91 -29.37
CA ALA A 81 9.66 -3.53 -28.87
C ALA A 81 10.84 -2.55 -28.98
N VAL A 82 11.63 -2.43 -27.92
CA VAL A 82 12.83 -1.59 -27.90
C VAL A 82 14.05 -2.48 -28.17
N PRO A 83 14.94 -2.11 -29.11
CA PRO A 83 16.22 -2.78 -29.26
C PRO A 83 17.11 -2.44 -28.06
N MET A 84 17.46 -3.44 -27.26
CA MET A 84 18.25 -3.25 -26.04
C MET A 84 19.65 -3.84 -26.22
N ALA A 85 20.67 -3.02 -26.02
CA ALA A 85 22.05 -3.47 -25.87
C ALA A 85 22.38 -3.83 -24.41
N ARG A 86 21.67 -3.21 -23.45
CA ARG A 86 21.77 -3.49 -22.01
C ARG A 86 20.45 -3.13 -21.32
N GLU A 87 20.15 -3.84 -20.24
CA GLU A 87 19.09 -3.50 -19.29
C GLU A 87 19.71 -3.04 -17.97
N VAL A 88 19.21 -1.93 -17.43
CA VAL A 88 19.68 -1.34 -16.17
C VAL A 88 18.51 -1.20 -15.22
N TYR A 89 18.71 -1.47 -13.93
CA TYR A 89 17.76 -1.09 -12.89
C TYR A 89 18.08 0.33 -12.42
N LEU A 90 17.09 1.22 -12.34
CA LEU A 90 17.25 2.54 -11.75
C LEU A 90 16.01 2.90 -10.93
N ALA A 91 16.19 3.28 -9.67
CA ALA A 91 15.11 3.72 -8.81
C ALA A 91 15.52 4.92 -7.96
N LEU A 92 14.51 5.69 -7.57
CA LEU A 92 14.58 6.76 -6.58
C LEU A 92 13.52 6.50 -5.53
N ARG A 93 13.88 6.64 -4.25
CA ARG A 93 12.93 6.50 -3.14
C ARG A 93 13.23 7.48 -2.03
N ILE A 94 12.26 7.72 -1.16
CA ILE A 94 12.49 8.46 0.08
C ILE A 94 13.20 7.54 1.08
N ASP A 95 14.39 7.92 1.51
CA ASP A 95 15.04 7.33 2.69
C ASP A 95 14.56 8.10 3.93
N GLY A 96 13.67 7.48 4.70
CA GLY A 96 13.12 8.09 5.92
C GLY A 96 14.14 8.27 7.04
N THR A 97 15.26 7.54 7.03
CA THR A 97 16.33 7.68 8.03
C THR A 97 17.25 8.84 7.68
N ALA A 98 17.69 8.91 6.43
CA ALA A 98 18.53 10.01 5.94
C ALA A 98 17.73 11.29 5.64
N GLN A 99 16.40 11.19 5.59
CA GLN A 99 15.47 12.27 5.23
C GLN A 99 15.78 12.88 3.86
N SER A 100 16.17 12.04 2.89
CA SER A 100 16.60 12.45 1.56
C SER A 100 16.05 11.52 0.48
N ILE A 101 16.08 11.97 -0.78
CA ILE A 101 15.92 11.07 -1.93
C ILE A 101 17.18 10.21 -2.04
N GLU A 102 17.00 8.91 -2.15
CA GLU A 102 18.06 7.94 -2.40
C GLU A 102 18.00 7.44 -3.85
N LEU A 103 19.13 7.51 -4.56
CA LEU A 103 19.35 6.86 -5.84
C LEU A 103 19.77 5.41 -5.62
N LEU A 104 19.14 4.49 -6.34
CA LEU A 104 19.52 3.08 -6.42
C LEU A 104 19.70 2.70 -7.89
N CYS A 105 20.78 2.00 -8.21
CA CYS A 105 21.04 1.56 -9.58
C CYS A 105 21.82 0.24 -9.60
N ALA A 106 21.38 -0.71 -10.43
CA ALA A 106 22.11 -1.95 -10.65
C ALA A 106 22.47 -2.09 -12.15
N PRO A 107 23.69 -2.56 -12.48
CA PRO A 107 24.13 -2.74 -13.87
C PRO A 107 23.30 -3.76 -14.68
N GLU A 108 22.63 -4.67 -13.99
CA GLU A 108 21.72 -5.67 -14.54
C GLU A 108 20.28 -5.32 -14.15
N GLY A 109 19.47 -4.97 -15.15
CA GLY A 109 18.02 -4.78 -15.01
C GLY A 109 17.24 -6.04 -15.41
N GLY A 110 15.90 -5.97 -15.32
CA GLY A 110 15.00 -7.07 -15.71
C GLY A 110 14.91 -8.21 -14.68
N VAL A 111 15.64 -8.10 -13.57
CA VAL A 111 15.61 -9.01 -12.42
C VAL A 111 15.18 -8.28 -11.15
N GLU A 112 14.85 -9.02 -10.10
CA GLU A 112 14.55 -8.43 -8.79
C GLU A 112 15.85 -7.86 -8.21
N VAL A 113 15.81 -6.62 -7.75
CA VAL A 113 17.01 -5.90 -7.30
C VAL A 113 17.61 -6.56 -6.06
N GLU A 114 16.80 -7.24 -5.23
CA GLU A 114 17.22 -7.98 -4.05
C GLU A 114 18.15 -9.16 -4.39
N GLN A 115 18.12 -9.63 -5.64
CA GLN A 115 18.97 -10.70 -6.14
C GLN A 115 20.19 -10.16 -6.91
N ALA A 116 20.25 -8.84 -7.13
CA ALA A 116 21.37 -8.21 -7.83
C ALA A 116 22.59 -8.12 -6.91
N GLY A 117 23.75 -8.61 -7.37
CA GLY A 117 24.97 -8.65 -6.56
C GLY A 117 25.65 -7.29 -6.33
N ALA A 118 25.39 -6.29 -7.18
CA ALA A 118 26.03 -4.97 -7.11
C ALA A 118 24.99 -3.85 -7.25
N LEU A 119 24.52 -3.34 -6.12
CA LEU A 119 23.61 -2.20 -6.03
C LEU A 119 24.39 -0.93 -5.69
N LEU A 120 24.49 -0.01 -6.65
CA LEU A 120 25.02 1.33 -6.41
C LEU A 120 23.92 2.16 -5.76
N ARG A 121 24.23 2.84 -4.65
CA ARG A 121 23.27 3.70 -3.98
C ARG A 121 23.91 4.89 -3.28
N GLY A 122 23.14 5.96 -3.12
CA GLY A 122 23.55 7.14 -2.39
C GLY A 122 22.47 8.22 -2.38
N PRO A 123 22.59 9.21 -1.49
CA PRO A 123 21.67 10.34 -1.46
C PRO A 123 21.78 11.17 -2.75
N LEU A 124 20.67 11.73 -3.19
CA LEU A 124 20.60 12.59 -4.38
C LEU A 124 19.67 13.78 -4.12
N GLU A 125 20.26 14.97 -3.98
CA GLU A 125 19.49 16.21 -3.91
C GLU A 125 19.41 16.87 -5.29
N PRO A 126 18.29 16.81 -6.02
CA PRO A 126 18.19 17.29 -7.41
C PRO A 126 18.45 18.79 -7.62
N GLU A 127 18.28 19.61 -6.57
CA GLU A 127 18.46 21.06 -6.62
C GLU A 127 19.81 21.52 -6.05
N ALA A 128 20.65 20.60 -5.58
CA ALA A 128 22.00 20.93 -5.13
C ALA A 128 22.88 21.35 -6.33
N PRO A 129 23.78 22.34 -6.17
CA PRO A 129 24.69 22.74 -7.25
C PRO A 129 25.54 21.60 -7.83
N GLY A 130 25.86 20.58 -7.03
CA GLY A 130 26.66 19.40 -7.42
C GLY A 130 25.86 18.13 -7.73
N ALA A 131 24.53 18.24 -7.91
CA ALA A 131 23.66 17.06 -8.03
C ALA A 131 24.08 16.08 -9.16
N LEU A 132 24.63 16.61 -10.26
CA LEU A 132 25.07 15.79 -11.39
C LEU A 132 26.38 15.06 -11.07
N GLU A 133 27.32 15.74 -10.42
CA GLU A 133 28.59 15.20 -9.96
C GLU A 133 28.37 14.10 -8.92
N ASP A 134 27.45 14.33 -7.97
CA ASP A 134 27.09 13.36 -6.94
C ASP A 134 26.46 12.10 -7.56
N ALA A 135 25.47 12.27 -8.44
CA ALA A 135 24.85 11.16 -9.17
C ALA A 135 25.89 10.41 -10.03
N PHE A 136 26.81 11.13 -10.68
CA PHE A 136 27.88 10.52 -11.45
C PHE A 136 28.83 9.72 -10.56
N ALA A 137 29.24 10.25 -9.41
CA ALA A 137 30.11 9.57 -8.47
C ALA A 137 29.50 8.27 -7.94
N ILE A 138 28.19 8.26 -7.67
CA ILE A 138 27.44 7.06 -7.27
C ILE A 138 27.46 6.00 -8.39
N LEU A 139 27.27 6.42 -9.64
CA LEU A 139 27.07 5.50 -10.78
C LEU A 139 28.38 5.04 -11.44
N ARG A 140 29.43 5.87 -11.38
CA ARG A 140 30.71 5.64 -12.06
C ARG A 140 31.34 4.27 -11.76
N PRO A 141 31.27 3.69 -10.55
CA PRO A 141 31.86 2.38 -10.27
C PRO A 141 31.26 1.23 -11.08
N GLY A 142 29.98 1.29 -11.45
CA GLY A 142 29.31 0.20 -12.18
C GLY A 142 29.11 0.42 -13.68
N PHE A 143 29.47 1.59 -14.21
CA PHE A 143 29.22 1.94 -15.61
C PHE A 143 30.42 2.64 -16.29
N PRO A 144 30.59 2.46 -17.63
CA PRO A 144 31.51 3.27 -18.41
C PRO A 144 31.21 4.77 -18.27
N PRO A 145 32.23 5.67 -18.33
CA PRO A 145 32.05 7.10 -18.09
C PRO A 145 30.88 7.74 -18.86
N ASP A 146 30.77 7.47 -20.16
CA ASP A 146 29.70 8.08 -20.98
C ASP A 146 28.30 7.61 -20.58
N LEU A 147 28.17 6.33 -20.21
CA LEU A 147 26.90 5.77 -19.75
C LEU A 147 26.57 6.27 -18.34
N ALA A 148 27.55 6.31 -17.43
CA ALA A 148 27.40 6.89 -16.10
C ALA A 148 26.92 8.35 -16.17
N ALA A 149 27.50 9.16 -17.08
CA ALA A 149 27.09 10.55 -17.28
C ALA A 149 25.65 10.68 -17.81
N ARG A 150 25.23 9.78 -18.73
CA ARG A 150 23.84 9.75 -19.22
C ARG A 150 22.85 9.32 -18.13
N LEU A 151 23.19 8.29 -17.35
CA LEU A 151 22.39 7.81 -16.23
C LEU A 151 22.29 8.86 -15.12
N ALA A 152 23.37 9.56 -14.80
CA ALA A 152 23.38 10.63 -13.80
C ALA A 152 22.45 11.78 -14.20
N ARG A 153 22.49 12.23 -15.46
CA ARG A 153 21.55 13.24 -16.00
C ARG A 153 20.09 12.77 -15.91
N LEU A 154 19.83 11.50 -16.19
CA LEU A 154 18.50 10.92 -16.06
C LEU A 154 18.07 10.84 -14.59
N ALA A 155 18.93 10.37 -13.69
CA ALA A 155 18.66 10.26 -12.25
C ALA A 155 18.30 11.61 -11.64
N VAL A 156 19.09 12.67 -11.91
CA VAL A 156 18.79 14.04 -11.44
C VAL A 156 17.44 14.51 -12.00
N ARG A 157 17.15 14.27 -13.28
CA ARG A 157 15.84 14.60 -13.85
C ARG A 157 14.71 13.86 -13.14
N LEU A 158 14.84 12.56 -12.95
CA LEU A 158 13.83 11.73 -12.28
C LEU A 158 13.64 12.15 -10.83
N ALA A 159 14.67 12.64 -10.14
CA ALA A 159 14.56 13.17 -8.79
C ALA A 159 13.77 14.49 -8.76
N ARG A 160 13.89 15.33 -9.80
CA ARG A 160 13.01 16.49 -9.98
C ARG A 160 11.57 16.07 -10.24
N VAL A 161 11.36 15.04 -11.07
CA VAL A 161 10.01 14.46 -11.30
C VAL A 161 9.42 13.97 -9.98
N MET A 162 10.19 13.21 -9.20
CA MET A 162 9.79 12.68 -7.90
C MET A 162 9.34 13.80 -6.95
N ARG A 163 10.08 14.92 -6.87
CA ARG A 163 9.67 16.11 -6.10
C ARG A 163 8.41 16.78 -6.66
N ALA A 164 8.34 16.99 -7.97
CA ALA A 164 7.23 17.71 -8.60
C ALA A 164 5.90 16.95 -8.55
N GLU A 165 5.96 15.61 -8.56
CA GLU A 165 4.80 14.72 -8.60
C GLU A 165 4.46 14.11 -7.23
N ASP A 166 5.16 14.54 -6.17
CA ASP A 166 5.07 14.01 -4.81
C ASP A 166 5.16 12.48 -4.75
N LEU A 167 6.18 11.92 -5.42
CA LEU A 167 6.41 10.49 -5.44
C LEU A 167 7.27 10.06 -4.26
N GLU A 168 6.88 8.97 -3.60
CA GLU A 168 7.66 8.28 -2.58
C GLU A 168 8.61 7.25 -3.20
N LEU A 169 8.25 6.72 -4.37
CA LEU A 169 9.01 5.76 -5.15
C LEU A 169 8.85 6.06 -6.64
N LEU A 170 9.96 6.06 -7.36
CA LEU A 170 10.00 6.02 -8.82
C LEU A 170 11.04 5.00 -9.27
N GLU A 171 10.58 3.87 -9.78
CA GLU A 171 11.40 2.73 -10.21
C GLU A 171 11.21 2.50 -11.72
N ILE A 172 12.32 2.30 -12.42
CA ILE A 172 12.38 1.96 -13.84
C ILE A 172 13.14 0.64 -13.96
N ASN A 173 12.42 -0.44 -14.23
CA ASN A 173 12.99 -1.77 -14.33
C ASN A 173 12.32 -2.65 -15.42
N PRO A 174 12.91 -2.80 -16.62
CA PRO A 174 14.22 -2.31 -17.01
C PRO A 174 14.20 -0.87 -17.56
N LEU A 175 15.29 -0.15 -17.33
CA LEU A 175 15.75 0.96 -18.16
C LEU A 175 16.59 0.38 -19.30
N ALA A 176 16.09 0.47 -20.53
CA ALA A 176 16.82 -0.01 -21.70
C ALA A 176 17.90 0.99 -22.12
N VAL A 177 19.10 0.48 -22.36
CA VAL A 177 20.16 1.17 -23.10
C VAL A 177 20.14 0.63 -24.52
N THR A 178 19.80 1.46 -25.49
CA THR A 178 19.77 1.08 -26.90
C THR A 178 21.18 0.97 -27.49
N PRO A 179 21.38 0.32 -28.65
CA PRO A 179 22.68 0.26 -29.32
C PRO A 179 23.30 1.64 -29.63
N ASP A 180 22.47 2.66 -29.89
CA ASP A 180 22.90 4.05 -30.08
C ASP A 180 23.02 4.84 -28.76
N GLY A 181 22.96 4.17 -27.61
CA GLY A 181 23.22 4.73 -26.29
C GLY A 181 22.09 5.57 -25.69
N LYS A 182 20.87 5.52 -26.26
CA LYS A 182 19.69 6.17 -25.69
C LYS A 182 19.18 5.39 -24.49
N LEU A 183 18.58 6.11 -23.54
CA LEU A 183 17.95 5.55 -22.35
C LEU A 183 16.44 5.58 -22.54
N ILE A 184 15.78 4.43 -22.43
CA ILE A 184 14.33 4.28 -22.60
C ILE A 184 13.76 3.55 -21.40
N ALA A 185 12.82 4.19 -20.70
CA ALA A 185 12.11 3.60 -19.56
C ALA A 185 11.09 2.56 -20.06
N CYS A 186 11.53 1.30 -20.13
CA CYS A 186 10.72 0.21 -20.66
C CYS A 186 9.69 -0.31 -19.66
N ASP A 187 9.88 -0.05 -18.38
CA ASP A 187 8.86 -0.19 -17.34
C ASP A 187 8.88 1.04 -16.42
N ALA A 188 7.79 1.28 -15.71
CA ALA A 188 7.71 2.35 -14.72
C ALA A 188 6.78 1.93 -13.57
N LYS A 189 7.31 1.95 -12.36
CA LYS A 189 6.56 1.82 -11.11
C LYS A 189 6.72 3.11 -10.33
N ALA A 190 5.61 3.82 -10.14
CA ALA A 190 5.58 5.08 -9.40
C ALA A 190 4.55 4.98 -8.28
N VAL A 191 4.94 5.45 -7.10
CA VAL A 191 4.07 5.55 -5.92
C VAL A 191 4.05 7.00 -5.49
N ARG A 192 2.86 7.60 -5.50
CA ARG A 192 2.61 8.97 -5.03
C ARG A 192 2.21 8.95 -3.56
N ASP A 193 2.65 9.93 -2.79
CA ASP A 193 2.22 10.15 -1.41
C ASP A 193 0.71 10.39 -1.36
N ASP A 194 0.01 9.57 -0.55
CA ASP A 194 -1.43 9.68 -0.34
C ASP A 194 -1.84 11.06 0.23
N SER A 195 -0.96 11.65 1.06
CA SER A 195 -1.16 12.96 1.68
C SER A 195 -1.11 14.11 0.67
N ALA A 196 -0.52 13.88 -0.50
CA ALA A 196 -0.40 14.87 -1.58
C ALA A 196 -1.51 14.76 -2.63
N LEU A 197 -2.39 13.75 -2.57
CA LEU A 197 -3.37 13.50 -3.63
C LEU A 197 -4.35 14.65 -3.87
N PHE A 198 -4.61 15.49 -2.87
CA PHE A 198 -5.49 16.66 -3.02
C PHE A 198 -5.04 17.66 -4.11
N ARG A 199 -3.75 17.67 -4.47
CA ARG A 199 -3.19 18.56 -5.51
C ARG A 199 -2.79 17.83 -6.80
N HIS A 200 -3.10 16.55 -6.90
CA HIS A 200 -2.73 15.72 -8.06
C HIS A 200 -3.97 15.08 -8.69
N ALA A 201 -4.08 15.15 -10.02
CA ALA A 201 -5.10 14.40 -10.72
C ALA A 201 -4.86 12.89 -10.55
N SER A 202 -5.93 12.15 -10.24
CA SER A 202 -5.90 10.69 -10.14
C SER A 202 -6.17 10.07 -11.52
N PRO A 203 -5.21 9.33 -12.12
CA PRO A 203 -5.43 8.68 -13.41
C PRO A 203 -6.50 7.59 -13.31
N ALA A 204 -7.43 7.57 -14.27
CA ALA A 204 -8.60 6.69 -14.24
C ALA A 204 -8.24 5.19 -14.17
N LEU A 205 -7.22 4.75 -14.91
CA LEU A 205 -6.77 3.35 -14.90
C LEU A 205 -6.19 2.98 -13.54
N SER A 206 -5.27 3.79 -13.01
CA SER A 206 -4.69 3.56 -11.67
C SER A 206 -5.76 3.55 -10.57
N ALA A 207 -6.70 4.50 -10.59
CA ALA A 207 -7.81 4.54 -9.63
C ALA A 207 -8.73 3.32 -9.74
N ALA A 208 -9.01 2.86 -10.97
CA ALA A 208 -9.81 1.66 -11.20
C ALA A 208 -9.11 0.40 -10.69
N LEU A 209 -7.79 0.27 -10.88
CA LEU A 209 -7.00 -0.85 -10.37
C LEU A 209 -6.92 -0.85 -8.84
N GLU A 210 -6.68 0.30 -8.20
CA GLU A 210 -6.71 0.40 -6.74
C GLU A 210 -8.09 0.05 -6.19
N ALA A 211 -9.14 0.54 -6.85
CA ALA A 211 -10.50 0.17 -6.49
C ALA A 211 -10.75 -1.33 -6.67
N ALA A 212 -10.26 -1.97 -7.73
CA ALA A 212 -10.44 -3.40 -7.97
C ALA A 212 -9.68 -4.29 -6.97
N ALA A 213 -8.57 -3.80 -6.41
CA ALA A 213 -7.75 -4.53 -5.44
C ALA A 213 -8.41 -4.65 -4.05
N LEU A 214 -9.35 -3.77 -3.70
CA LEU A 214 -10.02 -3.79 -2.40
C LEU A 214 -11.11 -4.87 -2.35
N THR A 215 -11.17 -5.58 -1.22
CA THR A 215 -12.33 -6.43 -0.93
C THR A 215 -13.61 -5.58 -0.78
N PRO A 216 -14.81 -6.20 -0.82
CA PRO A 216 -16.05 -5.47 -0.57
C PRO A 216 -16.09 -4.74 0.78
N LEU A 217 -15.48 -5.30 1.84
CA LEU A 217 -15.45 -4.68 3.16
C LEU A 217 -14.43 -3.53 3.22
N GLU A 218 -13.23 -3.73 2.68
CA GLU A 218 -12.19 -2.70 2.64
C GLU A 218 -12.67 -1.46 1.86
N ARG A 219 -13.39 -1.68 0.74
CA ARG A 219 -14.02 -0.61 -0.03
C ARG A 219 -15.02 0.18 0.82
N ARG A 220 -15.90 -0.51 1.55
CA ARG A 220 -16.88 0.15 2.44
C ARG A 220 -16.20 0.95 3.54
N GLY A 221 -15.14 0.42 4.14
CA GLY A 221 -14.35 1.15 5.13
C GLY A 221 -13.77 2.44 4.55
N ARG A 222 -13.16 2.34 3.36
CA ARG A 222 -12.62 3.50 2.64
C ARG A 222 -13.69 4.55 2.34
N ASP A 223 -14.85 4.13 1.84
CA ASP A 223 -15.97 5.03 1.52
C ASP A 223 -16.55 5.70 2.78
N GLN A 224 -16.40 5.06 3.94
CA GLN A 224 -16.76 5.58 5.27
C GLN A 224 -15.63 6.39 5.94
N GLY A 225 -14.49 6.57 5.27
CA GLY A 225 -13.39 7.43 5.73
C GLY A 225 -12.41 6.78 6.71
N PHE A 226 -12.30 5.46 6.74
CA PHE A 226 -11.28 4.73 7.51
C PHE A 226 -10.61 3.63 6.69
N GLN A 227 -9.39 3.26 7.05
CA GLN A 227 -8.72 2.10 6.47
C GLN A 227 -9.25 0.85 7.16
N LEU A 228 -9.61 -0.16 6.37
CA LEU A 228 -9.82 -1.52 6.81
C LEU A 228 -8.89 -2.39 5.97
N VAL A 229 -8.16 -3.29 6.62
CA VAL A 229 -7.38 -4.35 5.99
C VAL A 229 -7.87 -5.67 6.56
N GLU A 230 -8.28 -6.58 5.69
CA GLU A 230 -8.65 -7.93 6.10
C GLU A 230 -7.40 -8.81 6.27
N LEU A 231 -7.37 -9.61 7.33
CA LEU A 231 -6.25 -10.48 7.66
C LEU A 231 -6.72 -11.94 7.63
N GLU A 232 -6.20 -12.71 6.68
CA GLU A 232 -6.55 -14.11 6.51
C GLU A 232 -6.12 -14.95 7.73
N GLY A 233 -6.95 -15.94 8.09
CA GLY A 233 -6.66 -16.85 9.21
C GLY A 233 -6.80 -16.24 10.61
N GLY A 234 -7.28 -14.99 10.71
CA GLY A 234 -7.51 -14.35 12.00
C GLY A 234 -8.74 -14.87 12.75
N THR A 235 -8.66 -14.86 14.08
CA THR A 235 -9.69 -15.36 14.99
C THR A 235 -10.32 -14.25 15.85
N VAL A 236 -9.82 -13.02 15.79
CA VAL A 236 -10.33 -11.87 16.55
C VAL A 236 -10.59 -10.68 15.63
N ALA A 237 -11.85 -10.24 15.51
CA ALA A 237 -12.17 -9.00 14.80
C ALA A 237 -11.78 -7.80 15.68
N MET A 238 -10.92 -6.92 15.18
CA MET A 238 -10.29 -5.88 15.99
C MET A 238 -10.67 -4.46 15.53
N ILE A 239 -10.99 -3.59 16.50
CA ILE A 239 -11.18 -2.16 16.31
C ILE A 239 -10.22 -1.39 17.23
N THR A 240 -9.33 -0.57 16.67
CA THR A 240 -8.37 0.24 17.45
C THR A 240 -8.35 1.73 17.08
N ALA A 241 -7.99 2.60 18.00
CA ALA A 241 -7.80 4.02 17.69
C ALA A 241 -6.30 4.34 17.49
N GLY A 242 -5.88 4.56 16.24
CA GLY A 242 -4.53 4.96 15.86
C GLY A 242 -3.65 3.80 15.40
N ALA A 243 -2.92 4.00 14.29
CA ALA A 243 -2.06 2.99 13.66
C ALA A 243 -1.12 2.27 14.62
N GLY A 244 -0.35 3.01 15.43
CA GLY A 244 0.65 2.42 16.33
C GLY A 244 0.04 1.53 17.42
N LEU A 245 -1.11 1.94 17.99
CA LEU A 245 -1.84 1.11 18.94
C LEU A 245 -2.46 -0.10 18.25
N GLY A 246 -3.01 0.08 17.04
CA GLY A 246 -3.49 -1.02 16.22
C GLY A 246 -2.42 -2.09 15.98
N MET A 247 -1.21 -1.68 15.57
CA MET A 247 -0.09 -2.58 15.37
C MET A 247 0.32 -3.31 16.66
N LEU A 248 0.42 -2.60 17.78
CA LEU A 248 0.70 -3.23 19.08
C LEU A 248 -0.32 -4.32 19.41
N MET A 249 -1.61 -4.05 19.19
CA MET A 249 -2.67 -5.02 19.47
C MET A 249 -2.63 -6.22 18.49
N LEU A 250 -2.27 -6.01 17.22
CA LEU A 250 -2.04 -7.10 16.26
C LEU A 250 -0.96 -8.05 16.78
N ASP A 251 0.18 -7.49 17.19
CA ASP A 251 1.34 -8.27 17.65
C ASP A 251 1.00 -9.05 18.93
N LEU A 252 0.36 -8.40 19.91
CA LEU A 252 -0.05 -9.07 21.15
C LEU A 252 -1.04 -10.22 20.91
N LEU A 253 -2.00 -10.03 19.99
CA LEU A 253 -2.95 -11.07 19.62
C LEU A 253 -2.27 -12.26 18.94
N ALA A 254 -1.31 -11.99 18.05
CA ALA A 254 -0.52 -13.01 17.39
C ALA A 254 0.34 -13.81 18.40
N ASP A 255 1.03 -13.13 19.31
CA ASP A 255 1.82 -13.74 20.39
C ASP A 255 0.96 -14.59 21.33
N ALA A 256 -0.29 -14.20 21.54
CA ALA A 256 -1.25 -14.95 22.35
C ALA A 256 -1.93 -16.11 21.59
N GLY A 257 -1.59 -16.35 20.33
CA GLY A 257 -2.14 -17.42 19.50
C GLY A 257 -3.58 -17.17 19.03
N CYS A 258 -4.04 -15.92 19.03
CA CYS A 258 -5.38 -15.53 18.58
C CYS A 258 -5.30 -14.35 17.58
N PRO A 259 -4.66 -14.54 16.40
CA PRO A 259 -4.34 -13.47 15.47
C PRO A 259 -5.57 -12.66 15.06
N ALA A 260 -5.40 -11.37 14.80
CA ALA A 260 -6.51 -10.53 14.37
C ALA A 260 -7.00 -10.90 12.97
N ALA A 261 -8.30 -10.81 12.74
CA ALA A 261 -8.97 -11.01 11.44
C ALA A 261 -9.04 -9.73 10.61
N CYS A 262 -8.74 -8.59 11.21
CA CYS A 262 -8.68 -7.31 10.52
C CYS A 262 -7.85 -6.29 11.29
N PHE A 263 -7.43 -5.27 10.55
CA PHE A 263 -6.88 -4.03 11.07
C PHE A 263 -7.76 -2.88 10.60
N MET A 264 -8.06 -1.95 11.50
CA MET A 264 -8.82 -0.75 11.17
C MET A 264 -8.15 0.47 11.77
N ASP A 265 -7.92 1.51 10.95
CA ASP A 265 -7.38 2.77 11.42
C ASP A 265 -8.06 3.98 10.76
N ASN A 266 -8.02 5.12 11.44
CA ASN A 266 -8.55 6.36 10.89
C ASN A 266 -7.55 6.95 9.88
N ALA A 267 -7.86 6.75 8.59
CA ALA A 267 -7.05 7.17 7.44
C ALA A 267 -6.50 8.61 7.51
N ASN A 268 -7.25 9.54 8.13
CA ASN A 268 -6.93 10.97 8.14
C ASN A 268 -6.47 11.51 9.51
N GLY A 269 -6.06 10.65 10.45
CA GLY A 269 -5.51 11.07 11.76
C GLY A 269 -6.49 11.81 12.69
N GLY A 270 -7.71 12.08 12.23
CA GLY A 270 -8.76 12.72 12.98
C GLY A 270 -9.74 11.71 13.57
N PRO A 271 -10.35 12.02 14.72
CA PRO A 271 -11.47 11.27 15.23
C PRO A 271 -12.74 11.69 14.48
N ALA A 272 -12.82 11.37 13.18
CA ALA A 272 -14.14 11.21 12.57
C ALA A 272 -14.89 10.17 13.42
N GLU A 273 -16.15 10.43 13.74
CA GLU A 273 -16.97 9.48 14.50
C GLU A 273 -17.35 8.29 13.61
N THR A 274 -16.37 7.51 13.18
CA THR A 274 -16.52 6.30 12.36
C THR A 274 -16.71 5.06 13.23
N MET A 275 -16.84 5.21 14.56
CA MET A 275 -16.95 4.09 15.49
C MET A 275 -18.17 3.19 15.18
N PRO A 276 -19.38 3.73 14.93
CA PRO A 276 -20.52 2.89 14.56
C PRO A 276 -20.26 2.07 13.29
N GLU A 277 -19.70 2.69 12.25
CA GLU A 277 -19.39 2.06 10.97
C GLU A 277 -18.32 0.97 11.12
N ARG A 278 -17.28 1.25 11.90
CA ARG A 278 -16.20 0.31 12.21
C ARG A 278 -16.70 -0.89 13.01
N LEU A 279 -17.58 -0.66 13.99
CA LEU A 279 -18.24 -1.75 14.73
C LEU A 279 -19.09 -2.62 13.80
N ALA A 280 -19.86 -2.01 12.91
CA ALA A 280 -20.68 -2.75 11.94
C ALA A 280 -19.82 -3.67 11.05
N LEU A 281 -18.74 -3.14 10.44
CA LEU A 281 -17.83 -3.96 9.63
C LEU A 281 -17.12 -5.03 10.47
N ALA A 282 -16.73 -4.72 11.71
CA ALA A 282 -16.10 -5.70 12.59
C ALA A 282 -17.06 -6.85 12.94
N PHE A 283 -18.36 -6.58 13.12
CA PHE A 283 -19.34 -7.62 13.38
C PHE A 283 -19.65 -8.47 12.15
N GLU A 284 -19.63 -7.89 10.95
CA GLU A 284 -19.69 -8.66 9.71
C GLU A 284 -18.49 -9.59 9.56
N ILE A 285 -17.28 -9.12 9.91
CA ILE A 285 -16.08 -9.96 9.97
C ILE A 285 -16.24 -11.04 11.05
N ALA A 286 -16.77 -10.67 12.23
CA ALA A 286 -16.97 -11.59 13.34
C ALA A 286 -18.03 -12.67 13.09
N ALA A 287 -18.89 -12.50 12.08
CA ALA A 287 -19.84 -13.53 11.66
C ALA A 287 -19.15 -14.75 11.01
N ARG A 288 -17.89 -14.62 10.59
CA ARG A 288 -17.10 -15.72 10.03
C ARG A 288 -16.91 -16.85 11.07
N PRO A 289 -17.03 -18.13 10.68
CA PRO A 289 -16.92 -19.26 11.62
C PRO A 289 -15.61 -19.34 12.41
N GLU A 290 -14.50 -18.96 11.76
CA GLU A 290 -13.15 -18.91 12.33
C GLU A 290 -12.98 -17.79 13.36
N VAL A 291 -13.75 -16.71 13.27
CA VAL A 291 -13.69 -15.60 14.21
C VAL A 291 -14.46 -15.95 15.49
N LYS A 292 -13.79 -15.80 16.63
CA LYS A 292 -14.26 -16.24 17.95
C LYS A 292 -14.58 -15.09 18.89
N ALA A 293 -14.00 -13.90 18.68
CA ALA A 293 -14.21 -12.74 19.53
C ALA A 293 -14.13 -11.43 18.74
N VAL A 294 -14.66 -10.37 19.35
CA VAL A 294 -14.47 -8.98 18.92
C VAL A 294 -13.70 -8.23 20.00
N MET A 295 -12.69 -7.45 19.60
CA MET A 295 -11.89 -6.64 20.50
C MET A 295 -11.89 -5.18 20.06
N PHE A 296 -12.25 -4.28 20.98
CA PHE A 296 -12.13 -2.84 20.81
C PHE A 296 -11.06 -2.30 21.75
N PHE A 297 -10.14 -1.47 21.28
CA PHE A 297 -9.18 -0.76 22.16
C PHE A 297 -9.02 0.71 21.77
N THR A 298 -9.12 1.62 22.74
CA THR A 298 -8.88 3.04 22.53
C THR A 298 -8.12 3.68 23.70
N THR A 299 -7.40 4.76 23.41
CA THR A 299 -6.78 5.63 24.42
C THR A 299 -7.52 6.97 24.45
N LEU A 300 -7.69 7.53 25.64
CA LEU A 300 -8.35 8.82 25.84
C LEU A 300 -7.42 9.76 26.61
N ALA A 301 -7.04 10.87 25.97
CA ALA A 301 -6.27 11.92 26.63
C ALA A 301 -7.19 13.01 27.23
N SER A 302 -7.76 13.85 26.36
CA SER A 302 -8.58 15.01 26.75
C SER A 302 -10.09 14.80 26.58
N ARG A 303 -10.51 13.81 25.79
CA ARG A 303 -11.93 13.44 25.63
C ARG A 303 -12.41 12.65 26.85
N GLY A 304 -13.59 13.00 27.36
CA GLY A 304 -14.14 12.39 28.57
C GLY A 304 -14.47 10.90 28.39
N LEU A 305 -14.12 10.09 29.39
CA LEU A 305 -14.41 8.66 29.44
C LEU A 305 -15.91 8.39 29.35
N LYS A 306 -16.72 9.17 30.07
CA LYS A 306 -18.19 9.02 30.10
C LYS A 306 -18.80 9.02 28.70
N ALA A 307 -18.50 10.04 27.90
CA ALA A 307 -19.03 10.17 26.55
C ALA A 307 -18.62 9.00 25.64
N ARG A 308 -17.36 8.52 25.77
CA ARG A 308 -16.90 7.35 25.01
C ARG A 308 -17.64 6.06 25.42
N VAL A 309 -17.82 5.85 26.72
CA VAL A 309 -18.53 4.68 27.26
C VAL A 309 -19.99 4.69 26.86
N GLU A 310 -20.67 5.85 26.99
CA GLU A 310 -22.06 6.01 26.58
C GLU A 310 -22.25 5.79 25.07
N ALA A 311 -21.35 6.34 24.24
CA ALA A 311 -21.39 6.13 22.80
C ALA A 311 -21.15 4.65 22.42
N LEU A 312 -20.17 3.98 23.05
CA LEU A 312 -19.91 2.56 22.81
C LEU A 312 -21.11 1.72 23.25
N ALA A 313 -21.67 1.97 24.44
CA ALA A 313 -22.83 1.27 24.93
C ALA A 313 -24.07 1.48 24.05
N ALA A 314 -24.30 2.71 23.57
CA ALA A 314 -25.37 3.00 22.62
C ALA A 314 -25.20 2.22 21.30
N ALA A 315 -23.99 2.19 20.75
CA ALA A 315 -23.69 1.44 19.53
C ALA A 315 -23.91 -0.08 19.71
N LEU A 316 -23.47 -0.65 20.84
CA LEU A 316 -23.66 -2.06 21.16
C LEU A 316 -25.13 -2.43 21.41
N ARG A 317 -25.94 -1.52 21.98
CA ARG A 317 -27.39 -1.73 22.09
C ARG A 317 -28.07 -1.69 20.74
N ALA A 318 -27.65 -0.78 19.86
CA ALA A 318 -28.23 -0.63 18.52
C ALA A 318 -27.87 -1.81 17.60
N ASN A 319 -26.65 -2.36 17.75
CA ASN A 319 -26.17 -3.51 17.00
C ASN A 319 -25.40 -4.46 17.93
N PRO A 320 -26.08 -5.42 18.59
CA PRO A 320 -25.44 -6.33 19.52
C PRO A 320 -24.46 -7.30 18.84
N PRO A 321 -23.28 -7.56 19.43
CA PRO A 321 -22.31 -8.48 18.85
C PRO A 321 -22.79 -9.94 18.96
N THR A 322 -22.53 -10.74 17.93
CA THR A 322 -22.85 -12.18 17.90
C THR A 322 -21.77 -13.05 18.55
N LYS A 323 -20.61 -12.46 18.87
CA LYS A 323 -19.45 -13.07 19.52
C LYS A 323 -19.11 -12.30 20.79
N PRO A 324 -18.39 -12.90 21.76
CA PRO A 324 -17.89 -12.19 22.93
C PRO A 324 -17.15 -10.91 22.55
N PHE A 325 -17.56 -9.79 23.16
CA PHE A 325 -16.98 -8.47 22.90
C PHE A 325 -16.13 -8.02 24.08
N PHE A 326 -14.86 -7.70 23.81
CA PHE A 326 -13.88 -7.25 24.79
C PHE A 326 -13.52 -5.79 24.54
N ALA A 327 -13.52 -4.98 25.59
CA ALA A 327 -13.24 -3.55 25.49
C ALA A 327 -11.95 -3.16 26.22
N GLY A 328 -11.18 -2.29 25.60
CA GLY A 328 -9.96 -1.68 26.09
C GLY A 328 -10.10 -0.17 26.12
N ILE A 329 -10.01 0.46 27.30
CA ILE A 329 -10.01 1.92 27.40
C ILE A 329 -8.93 2.37 28.38
N ALA A 330 -7.83 2.89 27.85
CA ALA A 330 -6.79 3.55 28.65
C ALA A 330 -7.09 5.05 28.71
N ALA A 331 -7.48 5.55 29.88
CA ALA A 331 -7.89 6.94 30.07
C ALA A 331 -6.89 7.72 30.94
N GLY A 332 -6.40 8.85 30.43
CA GLY A 332 -5.59 9.79 31.20
C GLY A 332 -6.42 10.53 32.26
N HIS A 333 -5.73 11.19 33.21
CA HIS A 333 -6.37 11.86 34.35
C HIS A 333 -7.49 12.85 33.94
N ALA A 334 -7.29 13.61 32.85
CA ALA A 334 -8.28 14.56 32.38
C ALA A 334 -9.56 13.89 31.85
N ALA A 335 -9.45 12.71 31.22
CA ALA A 335 -10.58 11.95 30.69
C ALA A 335 -11.45 11.33 31.79
N LEU A 336 -10.88 11.05 32.97
CA LEU A 336 -11.55 10.43 34.13
C LEU A 336 -12.37 11.41 34.97
N ARG A 337 -12.38 12.71 34.65
CA ARG A 337 -13.07 13.72 35.46
C ARG A 337 -14.57 13.43 35.54
N GLY A 338 -15.06 13.15 36.75
CA GLY A 338 -16.46 12.88 37.02
C GLY A 338 -16.98 11.52 36.54
N TYR A 339 -16.09 10.62 36.09
CA TYR A 339 -16.45 9.27 35.66
C TYR A 339 -15.29 8.29 35.82
N SER A 340 -15.41 7.32 36.72
CA SER A 340 -14.35 6.36 37.04
C SER A 340 -14.33 5.16 36.08
N MET A 341 -13.19 4.45 36.04
CA MET A 341 -13.10 3.17 35.32
C MET A 341 -14.04 2.11 35.89
N GLU A 342 -14.37 2.16 37.19
CA GLU A 342 -15.34 1.25 37.79
C GLU A 342 -16.76 1.50 37.26
N GLN A 343 -17.17 2.76 37.16
CA GLN A 343 -18.44 3.13 36.52
C GLN A 343 -18.46 2.72 35.04
N ALA A 344 -17.34 2.86 34.33
CA ALA A 344 -17.21 2.37 32.97
C ALA A 344 -17.39 0.84 32.86
N ARG A 345 -16.78 0.07 33.76
CA ARG A 345 -16.95 -1.40 33.82
C ARG A 345 -18.40 -1.79 34.03
N ALA A 346 -19.08 -1.16 35.01
CA ALA A 346 -20.47 -1.43 35.29
C ALA A 346 -21.37 -1.14 34.08
N ALA A 347 -21.23 0.05 33.49
CA ALA A 347 -22.05 0.46 32.34
C ALA A 347 -21.85 -0.40 31.09
N LEU A 348 -20.62 -0.87 30.83
CA LEU A 348 -20.34 -1.74 29.69
C LEU A 348 -20.77 -3.20 29.94
N ALA A 349 -20.69 -3.68 31.19
CA ALA A 349 -21.20 -5.01 31.55
C ALA A 349 -22.72 -5.12 31.32
N GLU A 350 -23.48 -4.06 31.59
CA GLU A 350 -24.94 -4.02 31.32
C GLU A 350 -25.32 -4.23 29.85
N VAL A 351 -24.40 -3.95 28.91
CA VAL A 351 -24.61 -4.14 27.46
C VAL A 351 -23.88 -5.35 26.91
N GLY A 352 -23.43 -6.27 27.77
CA GLY A 352 -22.86 -7.54 27.37
C GLY A 352 -21.38 -7.51 26.99
N VAL A 353 -20.63 -6.46 27.38
CA VAL A 353 -19.16 -6.46 27.24
C VAL A 353 -18.55 -7.47 28.21
N ALA A 354 -17.82 -8.45 27.68
CA ALA A 354 -17.27 -9.57 28.44
C ALA A 354 -16.18 -9.17 29.44
N ALA A 355 -15.34 -8.21 29.07
CA ALA A 355 -14.36 -7.61 29.97
C ALA A 355 -13.98 -6.18 29.52
N LEU A 356 -13.62 -5.34 30.49
CA LEU A 356 -13.04 -4.02 30.27
C LEU A 356 -11.69 -3.88 31.00
N HIS A 357 -10.63 -3.69 30.23
CA HIS A 357 -9.27 -3.46 30.72
C HIS A 357 -8.70 -2.12 30.22
N ASP A 358 -7.84 -1.49 31.01
CA ASP A 358 -7.02 -0.33 30.61
C ASP A 358 -5.62 -0.73 30.14
N ASN A 359 -5.19 -1.95 30.47
CA ASN A 359 -3.92 -2.54 30.06
C ASN A 359 -4.09 -3.44 28.80
N PRO A 360 -3.33 -3.20 27.72
CA PRO A 360 -3.35 -4.01 26.50
C PRO A 360 -3.14 -5.51 26.71
N HIS A 361 -2.12 -5.91 27.49
CA HIS A 361 -1.83 -7.32 27.75
C HIS A 361 -2.96 -8.00 28.54
N ALA A 362 -3.52 -7.31 29.53
CA ALA A 362 -4.64 -7.84 30.30
C ALA A 362 -5.87 -8.10 29.41
N LEU A 363 -6.16 -7.17 28.48
CA LEU A 363 -7.26 -7.36 27.53
C LEU A 363 -7.01 -8.57 26.63
N VAL A 364 -5.82 -8.66 26.03
CA VAL A 364 -5.48 -9.77 25.12
C VAL A 364 -5.51 -11.11 25.85
N ASN A 365 -5.04 -11.18 27.10
CA ASN A 365 -5.12 -12.40 27.90
C ASN A 365 -6.58 -12.83 28.13
N ALA A 366 -7.49 -11.89 28.41
CA ALA A 366 -8.91 -12.18 28.56
C ALA A 366 -9.54 -12.68 27.24
N VAL A 367 -9.17 -12.08 26.10
CA VAL A 367 -9.59 -12.53 24.76
C VAL A 367 -9.08 -13.94 24.49
N ALA A 368 -7.78 -14.19 24.69
CA ALA A 368 -7.14 -15.48 24.43
C ALA A 368 -7.69 -16.61 25.33
N GLU A 369 -8.07 -16.29 26.57
CA GLU A 369 -8.77 -17.25 27.43
C GLU A 369 -10.15 -17.62 26.88
N ALA A 370 -10.91 -16.66 26.36
CA ALA A 370 -12.22 -16.93 25.76
C ALA A 370 -12.11 -17.70 24.44
N VAL A 371 -11.14 -17.35 23.58
CA VAL A 371 -10.89 -18.04 22.31
C VAL A 371 -10.48 -19.50 22.54
N ARG A 372 -9.71 -19.81 23.59
CA ARG A 372 -9.31 -21.20 23.91
C ARG A 372 -10.46 -22.08 24.42
N LYS A 373 -11.50 -21.48 25.00
CA LYS A 373 -12.61 -22.19 25.64
C LYS A 373 -13.77 -22.54 24.68
N GLY A 374 -13.84 -21.93 23.50
CA GLY A 374 -14.97 -22.06 22.56
C GLY A 374 -14.56 -22.53 21.17
#